data_AF-A0A2X3M662-F1
#
_entry.id   AF-A0A2X3M662-F1
#
_cell.length_a   1.000
_cell.length_b   1.000
_cell.length_c   1.000
_cell.angle_alpha   90.00
_cell.angle_beta   90.00
_cell.angle_gamma   90.00
#
_symmetry.space_group_name_H-M   'P 1'
#
loop_
_entity.id
_entity.type
_entity.pdbx_description
1 polymer ?
#
loop_
_entity_poly.entity_id
_entity_poly.type
_entity_poly.pdbx_seq_one_letter_code
_entity_poly.pdbx_strand_id
1 'polypeptide(L)'
;MDPLDGSSNIDVNVSVGTIFSIYRRVTPVGTPVTEEDFLQPGNKQVAAGLRGIRLLYHAGLHHRMRVHAFTYDPSLGVFCLCQERMRFPEKGKTYSINERKLH
;
A
#
# COMPACT_ATOMS: atom_id res chain seq x y z
N MET A 1 0.19 9.16 4.42
CA MET A 1 0.91 7.93 4.84
C MET A 1 0.27 7.48 6.14
N ASP A 2 -0.06 6.20 6.25
CA ASP A 2 -0.41 5.61 7.54
C ASP A 2 0.84 4.88 8.05
N PRO A 3 1.54 5.41 9.06
CA PRO A 3 2.77 4.82 9.54
C PRO A 3 2.56 3.43 10.17
N LEU A 4 1.35 3.12 10.66
CA LEU A 4 1.09 1.90 11.43
C LEU A 4 -0.40 1.50 11.36
N ASP A 5 -0.80 0.98 10.20
CA ASP A 5 -2.10 0.35 10.01
C ASP A 5 -2.20 -0.93 10.85
N GLY A 6 -3.35 -1.10 11.50
CA GLY A 6 -3.57 -2.17 12.48
C GLY A 6 -2.85 -1.94 13.80
N SER A 7 -2.57 -0.70 14.22
CA SER A 7 -1.90 -0.40 15.50
C SER A 7 -2.56 -1.06 16.73
N SER A 8 -3.87 -1.30 16.70
CA SER A 8 -4.59 -2.05 17.75
C SER A 8 -4.15 -3.52 17.91
N ASN A 9 -3.36 -4.03 16.96
CA ASN A 9 -2.91 -5.42 16.89
C ASN A 9 -1.47 -5.63 17.39
N ILE A 10 -0.77 -4.55 17.78
CA ILE A 10 0.62 -4.59 18.26
C ILE A 10 0.73 -5.48 19.51
N ASP A 11 -0.18 -5.31 20.46
CA ASP A 11 -0.13 -5.99 21.76
C ASP A 11 -0.44 -7.49 21.68
N VAL A 12 -1.00 -7.95 20.56
CA VAL A 12 -1.40 -9.35 20.33
C VAL A 12 -0.56 -10.06 19.26
N ASN A 13 0.56 -9.46 18.83
CA ASN A 13 1.49 -10.01 17.84
C ASN A 13 0.81 -10.36 16.50
N VAL A 14 -0.22 -9.60 16.12
CA VAL A 14 -0.91 -9.75 14.84
C VAL A 14 -0.28 -8.79 13.83
N SER A 15 -0.33 -9.14 12.54
CA SER A 15 0.35 -8.38 11.47
C SER A 15 -0.02 -6.90 11.48
N VAL A 16 1.00 -6.05 11.56
CA VAL A 16 0.93 -4.60 11.35
C VAL A 16 1.58 -4.24 10.02
N GLY A 17 1.23 -3.08 9.46
CA GLY A 17 1.87 -2.60 8.25
C GLY A 17 1.83 -1.10 8.07
N THR A 18 2.68 -0.57 7.20
CA THR A 18 2.72 0.86 6.84
C THR A 18 2.12 1.04 5.45
N ILE A 19 1.11 1.90 5.31
CA ILE A 19 0.49 2.24 4.03
C ILE A 19 1.06 3.55 3.51
N PHE A 20 1.47 3.59 2.25
CA PHE A 20 1.91 4.80 1.59
C PHE A 20 1.21 5.00 0.25
N SER A 21 1.07 6.28 -0.11
CA SER A 21 0.53 6.72 -1.39
C SER A 21 1.37 7.90 -1.87
N ILE A 22 1.67 7.91 -3.16
CA ILE A 22 2.52 8.90 -3.81
C ILE A 22 1.70 9.55 -4.91
N TYR A 23 1.64 10.87 -4.87
CA TYR A 23 1.05 11.72 -5.89
C TYR A 23 2.12 12.57 -6.54
N ARG A 24 1.86 12.98 -7.78
CA ARG A 24 2.58 14.09 -8.39
C ARG A 24 1.95 15.39 -7.88
N ARG A 25 2.78 16.31 -7.36
CA ARG A 25 2.30 17.65 -6.93
C ARG A 25 1.60 18.38 -8.09
N VAL A 26 0.59 19.19 -7.75
CA VAL A 26 -0.12 20.08 -8.68
C VAL A 26 0.39 21.51 -8.56
N THR A 27 0.90 21.90 -7.40
CA THR A 27 1.56 23.19 -7.21
C THR A 27 2.85 23.29 -8.04
N PRO A 28 3.22 24.50 -8.53
CA PRO A 28 4.42 24.69 -9.33
C PRO A 28 5.71 24.21 -8.64
N VAL A 29 6.63 23.64 -9.42
CA VAL A 29 7.93 23.24 -8.89
C VAL A 29 8.68 24.50 -8.43
N GLY A 30 9.30 24.42 -7.25
CA GLY A 30 10.00 25.55 -6.62
C GLY A 30 9.14 26.36 -5.66
N THR A 31 7.83 26.10 -5.57
CA THR A 31 6.98 26.67 -4.51
C THR A 31 6.81 25.68 -3.35
N PRO A 32 6.40 26.15 -2.16
CA PRO A 32 5.87 25.27 -1.12
C PRO A 32 4.69 24.45 -1.64
N VAL A 33 4.51 23.25 -1.07
CA VAL A 33 3.31 22.43 -1.30
C VAL A 33 2.14 22.98 -0.50
N THR A 34 0.93 22.77 -1.00
CA THR A 34 -0.32 23.17 -0.32
C THR A 34 -1.18 21.93 -0.05
N GLU A 35 -2.27 22.09 0.71
CA GLU A 35 -3.23 21.00 0.95
C GLU A 35 -3.81 20.41 -0.35
N GLU A 36 -3.92 21.22 -1.41
CA GLU A 36 -4.38 20.79 -2.73
C GLU A 36 -3.50 19.69 -3.34
N ASP A 37 -2.20 19.66 -3.01
CA ASP A 37 -1.30 18.60 -3.46
C ASP A 37 -1.65 17.22 -2.87
N PHE A 38 -2.32 17.20 -1.71
CA PHE A 38 -2.65 15.98 -0.97
C PHE A 38 -4.13 15.57 -1.12
N LEU A 39 -5.02 16.51 -1.42
CA LEU A 39 -6.47 16.28 -1.60
C LEU A 39 -6.85 15.91 -3.05
N GLN A 40 -5.94 15.25 -3.77
CA GLN A 40 -6.18 14.78 -5.13
C GLN A 40 -7.02 13.48 -5.13
N PRO A 41 -7.86 13.25 -6.15
CA PRO A 41 -8.62 12.01 -6.27
C PRO A 41 -7.67 10.81 -6.44
N GLY A 42 -8.04 9.65 -5.87
CA GLY A 42 -7.18 8.46 -5.84
C GLY A 42 -6.72 7.92 -7.20
N ASN A 43 -7.43 8.25 -8.28
CA ASN A 43 -7.02 7.93 -9.65
C ASN A 43 -5.80 8.74 -10.14
N LYS A 44 -5.32 9.73 -9.39
CA LYS A 44 -4.10 10.51 -9.63
C LYS A 44 -2.87 9.95 -8.92
N GLN A 45 -3.01 8.87 -8.15
CA GLN A 45 -1.88 8.21 -7.52
C GLN A 45 -0.93 7.66 -8.59
N VAL A 46 0.37 7.95 -8.44
CA VAL A 46 1.42 7.43 -9.33
C VAL A 46 2.05 6.15 -8.79
N ALA A 47 1.99 5.97 -7.48
CA ALA A 47 2.37 4.74 -6.79
C ALA A 47 1.66 4.64 -5.44
N ALA A 48 1.47 3.41 -4.97
CA ALA A 48 0.96 3.10 -3.65
C ALA A 48 1.54 1.77 -3.17
N GLY A 49 1.48 1.53 -1.87
CA GLY A 49 1.91 0.24 -1.34
C GLY A 49 1.63 0.06 0.14
N LEU A 50 1.83 -1.17 0.56
CA LEU A 50 1.71 -1.64 1.93
C LEU A 50 3.00 -2.36 2.30
N ARG A 51 3.61 -1.99 3.41
CA ARG A 51 4.77 -2.65 3.99
C ARG A 51 4.37 -3.34 5.29
N GLY A 52 4.12 -4.65 5.23
CA GLY A 52 4.02 -5.53 6.41
C GLY A 52 5.16 -6.56 6.40
N ILE A 53 4.84 -7.84 6.60
CA ILE A 53 5.79 -8.97 6.40
C ILE A 53 6.30 -9.04 4.95
N ARG A 54 5.46 -8.63 3.98
CA ARG A 54 5.82 -8.45 2.57
C ARG A 54 5.60 -6.99 2.19
N LEU A 55 6.46 -6.50 1.31
CA LEU A 55 6.25 -5.22 0.64
C LEU A 55 5.41 -5.47 -0.62
N LEU A 56 4.19 -4.95 -0.61
CA LEU A 56 3.35 -4.85 -1.79
C LEU A 56 3.54 -3.48 -2.40
N TYR A 57 4.03 -3.46 -3.63
CA TYR A 57 4.30 -2.24 -4.36
C TYR A 57 3.47 -2.19 -5.62
N HIS A 58 2.77 -1.08 -5.80
CA HIS A 58 2.00 -0.79 -6.99
C HIS A 58 2.55 0.48 -7.63
N ALA A 59 3.05 0.37 -8.86
CA ALA A 59 3.45 1.52 -9.65
C ALA A 59 3.24 1.29 -11.14
N GLY A 60 2.92 2.36 -11.86
CA GLY A 60 2.79 2.34 -13.31
C GLY A 60 2.47 3.73 -13.85
N LEU A 61 2.94 4.01 -15.07
CA LEU A 61 2.43 5.15 -15.86
C LEU A 61 1.21 4.69 -16.65
N HIS A 62 0.10 5.41 -16.50
CA HIS A 62 -1.19 5.10 -17.14
C HIS A 62 -1.69 3.66 -16.84
N HIS A 63 -2.65 3.17 -17.63
CA HIS A 63 -3.48 1.95 -17.49
C HIS A 63 -2.73 0.60 -17.31
N ARG A 64 -1.41 0.60 -17.03
CA ARG A 64 -0.54 -0.58 -16.82
C ARG A 64 -0.10 -0.74 -15.37
N MET A 65 -0.97 -0.33 -14.47
CA MET A 65 -0.90 -0.51 -13.03
C MET A 65 -0.79 -2.01 -12.65
N ARG A 66 0.33 -2.42 -12.03
CA ARG A 66 0.62 -3.81 -11.63
C ARG A 66 1.08 -3.84 -10.18
N VAL A 67 0.69 -4.90 -9.46
CA VAL A 67 1.14 -5.16 -8.09
C VAL A 67 2.32 -6.13 -8.12
N HIS A 68 3.39 -5.78 -7.43
CA HIS A 68 4.57 -6.61 -7.22
C HIS A 68 4.75 -6.87 -5.72
N ALA A 69 5.12 -8.08 -5.36
CA ALA A 69 5.40 -8.44 -3.98
C ALA A 69 6.89 -8.73 -3.80
N PHE A 70 7.45 -8.15 -2.75
CA PHE A 70 8.82 -8.38 -2.32
C PHE A 70 8.83 -8.91 -0.89
N THR A 71 9.74 -9.83 -0.60
CA THR A 71 10.00 -10.32 0.76
C THR A 71 11.34 -9.76 1.22
N TYR A 72 11.40 -9.27 2.45
CA TYR A 72 12.66 -8.81 3.04
C TYR A 72 13.50 -10.02 3.46
N ASP A 73 14.76 -10.08 3.02
CA ASP A 73 15.76 -11.02 3.52
C ASP A 73 16.63 -10.30 4.57
N PRO A 74 16.48 -10.63 5.86
CA PRO A 74 17.26 -9.99 6.93
C PRO A 74 18.76 -10.28 6.85
N SER A 75 19.15 -11.41 6.26
CA SER A 75 20.55 -11.83 6.17
C SER A 75 21.32 -10.97 5.16
N LEU A 76 20.62 -10.50 4.12
CA LEU A 76 21.17 -9.69 3.05
C LEU A 76 20.82 -8.20 3.19
N GLY A 77 19.81 -7.87 3.98
CA GLY A 77 19.31 -6.50 4.14
C GLY A 77 18.58 -5.96 2.91
N VAL A 78 18.03 -6.84 2.06
CA VAL A 78 17.41 -6.47 0.77
C VAL A 78 15.98 -6.99 0.64
N PHE A 79 15.20 -6.33 -0.21
CA PHE A 79 13.89 -6.81 -0.64
C PHE A 79 14.02 -7.61 -1.94
N CYS A 80 13.74 -8.91 -1.86
CA CYS A 80 13.78 -9.83 -3.00
C CYS A 80 12.39 -9.93 -3.64
N LEU A 81 12.31 -9.79 -4.97
CA LEU A 81 11.07 -9.99 -5.72
C LEU A 81 10.62 -11.45 -5.57
N CYS A 82 9.46 -11.67 -4.96
CA CYS A 82 8.92 -13.01 -4.74
C CYS A 82 7.67 -13.29 -5.59
N GLN A 83 6.95 -12.26 -6.03
CA GLN A 83 5.84 -12.42 -6.96
C GLN A 83 5.70 -11.20 -7.86
N GLU A 84 5.83 -11.42 -9.16
CA GLU A 84 5.54 -10.41 -10.18
C GLU A 84 4.04 -10.43 -10.53
N ARG A 85 3.44 -9.25 -10.79
CA ARG A 85 2.07 -9.13 -11.35
C ARG A 85 1.02 -9.89 -10.55
N MET A 86 0.97 -9.66 -9.24
CA MET A 86 -0.04 -10.24 -8.37
C MET A 86 -1.45 -9.89 -8.86
N ARG A 87 -2.32 -10.89 -8.91
CA ARG A 87 -3.73 -10.79 -9.30
C ARG A 87 -4.58 -11.56 -8.30
N PHE A 88 -5.82 -11.15 -8.13
CA PHE A 88 -6.80 -11.96 -7.44
C PHE A 88 -7.13 -13.21 -8.25
N PRO A 89 -7.47 -14.34 -7.59
CA PRO A 89 -8.10 -15.46 -8.27
C PRO A 89 -9.47 -15.04 -8.82
N GLU A 90 -9.97 -15.78 -9.82
CA GLU A 90 -11.26 -15.47 -10.48
C GLU A 90 -12.44 -15.52 -9.50
N LYS A 91 -12.37 -16.38 -8.48
CA LYS A 91 -13.40 -16.52 -7.44
C LYS A 91 -12.76 -16.46 -6.06
N GLY A 92 -13.26 -15.57 -5.22
CA GLY A 92 -12.97 -15.56 -3.78
C GLY A 92 -13.87 -16.55 -3.04
N LYS A 93 -13.37 -17.14 -1.95
CA LYS A 93 -14.14 -18.02 -1.05
C LYS A 93 -14.25 -17.48 0.38
N THR A 94 -13.77 -16.26 0.61
CA THR A 94 -13.60 -15.68 1.93
C THR A 94 -14.10 -14.25 1.92
N TYR A 95 -14.81 -13.85 2.97
CA TYR A 95 -15.16 -12.45 3.27
C TYR A 95 -14.47 -12.03 4.56
N SER A 96 -14.30 -10.73 4.78
CA SER A 96 -13.67 -10.20 5.99
C SER A 96 -14.48 -9.02 6.50
N ILE A 97 -15.12 -9.20 7.65
CA ILE A 97 -15.96 -8.19 8.33
C ILE A 97 -15.85 -8.40 9.84
N ASN A 98 -16.05 -7.33 10.61
CA ASN A 98 -16.26 -7.45 12.05
C ASN A 98 -17.74 -7.74 12.33
N GLU A 99 -18.09 -9.02 12.51
CA GLU A 99 -19.48 -9.47 12.70
C GLU A 99 -20.14 -8.95 13.99
N ARG A 100 -19.37 -8.49 14.98
CA ARG A 100 -19.93 -7.89 16.20
C ARG A 100 -20.67 -6.59 15.96
N LYS A 101 -20.45 -5.92 14.82
CA LYS A 101 -21.12 -4.67 14.44
C LYS A 101 -22.35 -4.89 13.55
N LEU A 102 -22.76 -6.14 13.35
CA LEU A 102 -23.91 -6.50 12.50
C LEU A 102 -25.24 -6.53 13.28
N HIS A 103 -25.20 -6.26 14.59
CA HIS A 103 -26.34 -6.11 15.50
C HIS A 103 -26.20 -4.79 16.27
#